data_AF-A0A1V5S546-F1
#
_entry.id   AF-A0A1V5S546-F1
#
_cell.length_a   1.000
_cell.length_b   1.000
_cell.length_c   1.000
_cell.angle_alpha   90.00
_cell.angle_beta   90.00
_cell.angle_gamma   90.00
#
_symmetry.space_group_name_H-M   'P 1'
#
loop_
_entity.id
_entity.type
_entity.pdbx_description
1 polymer ?
#
loop_
_entity_poly.entity_id
_entity_poly.type
_entity_poly.pdbx_seq_one_letter_code
_entity_poly.pdbx_strand_id
1 'polypeptide(L)'
;MNWQEDKEDLFQEITLQAWKAFNQFRGDAKFSTWLYRVALNTAITFFRKDKKNAFIATVSDIPELAIHLERDSIEDKTKAMYQAIAELSKIDKAIVMLYLEDYSYAEISEIIGITANNIAVKMNRIKVKLREATLKNFERI
;
A
#
# COMPACT_ATOMS: atom_id res chain seq x y z
N MET A 1 7.33 -7.03 17.98
CA MET A 1 6.34 -6.77 16.92
C MET A 1 5.80 -8.11 16.49
N ASN A 2 4.65 -8.48 17.05
CA ASN A 2 4.01 -9.76 16.75
C ASN A 2 3.05 -9.50 15.58
N TRP A 3 3.53 -9.84 14.39
CA TRP A 3 2.90 -9.51 13.12
C TRP A 3 1.46 -9.97 12.96
N GLN A 4 1.06 -11.00 13.70
CA GLN A 4 -0.30 -11.50 13.69
C GLN A 4 -1.22 -10.62 14.55
N GLU A 5 -0.78 -10.26 15.75
CA GLU A 5 -1.50 -9.35 16.65
C GLU A 5 -1.61 -7.94 16.03
N ASP A 6 -0.53 -7.42 15.45
CA ASP A 6 -0.53 -6.10 14.81
C ASP A 6 -1.51 -6.02 13.61
N LYS A 7 -1.73 -7.15 12.91
CA LYS A 7 -2.72 -7.24 11.83
C LYS A 7 -4.16 -7.26 12.35
N GLU A 8 -4.41 -8.03 13.40
CA GLU A 8 -5.73 -8.13 14.02
C GLU A 8 -6.14 -6.79 14.64
N ASP A 9 -5.22 -6.11 15.32
CA ASP A 9 -5.43 -4.77 15.88
C ASP A 9 -5.69 -3.74 14.78
N LEU A 10 -4.91 -3.77 13.69
CA LEU A 10 -5.14 -2.89 12.55
C LEU A 10 -6.51 -3.14 11.91
N PHE A 11 -6.90 -4.40 11.73
CA PHE A 11 -8.21 -4.75 11.19
C PHE A 11 -9.36 -4.24 12.08
N GLN A 12 -9.25 -4.40 13.39
CA GLN A 12 -10.22 -3.88 14.34
C GLN A 12 -10.33 -2.35 14.25
N GLU A 13 -9.20 -1.65 14.22
CA GLU A 13 -9.18 -0.19 14.11
C GLU A 13 -9.78 0.28 12.77
N ILE A 14 -9.45 -0.37 11.64
CA ILE A 14 -10.06 -0.07 10.33
C ILE A 14 -11.58 -0.25 10.39
N THR A 15 -12.04 -1.38 10.96
CA THR A 15 -13.47 -1.69 11.08
C THR A 15 -14.19 -0.65 11.93
N LEU A 16 -13.61 -0.24 13.06
CA LEU A 16 -14.15 0.78 13.95
C LEU A 16 -14.24 2.15 13.26
N GLN A 17 -13.18 2.57 12.57
CA GLN A 17 -13.17 3.86 11.86
C GLN A 17 -14.15 3.86 10.68
N ALA A 18 -14.27 2.75 9.96
CA ALA A 18 -15.27 2.58 8.91
C ALA A 18 -16.69 2.71 9.47
N TRP A 19 -16.99 2.03 10.58
CA TRP A 19 -18.30 2.12 11.24
C TRP A 19 -18.63 3.56 11.68
N LYS A 20 -17.69 4.27 12.31
CA LYS A 20 -17.86 5.66 12.73
C LYS A 20 -18.10 6.62 11.56
N ALA A 21 -17.40 6.40 10.45
CA ALA A 21 -17.50 7.24 9.26
C ALA A 21 -18.72 6.90 8.38
N PHE A 22 -19.36 5.75 8.58
CA PHE A 22 -20.42 5.26 7.69
C PHE A 22 -21.61 6.23 7.57
N ASN A 23 -22.03 6.85 8.67
CA ASN A 23 -23.13 7.83 8.67
C ASN A 23 -22.81 9.10 7.84
N GLN A 24 -21.55 9.32 7.49
CA GLN A 24 -21.10 10.45 6.66
C GLN A 24 -20.86 10.04 5.19
N PHE A 25 -21.03 8.76 4.86
CA PHE A 25 -20.91 8.29 3.48
C PHE A 25 -22.10 8.77 2.65
N ARG A 26 -21.83 9.70 1.73
CA ARG A 26 -22.86 10.37 0.92
C ARG A 26 -23.27 9.60 -0.34
N GLY A 27 -22.57 8.51 -0.69
CA GLY A 27 -22.81 7.78 -1.94
C GLY A 27 -22.24 8.43 -3.20
N ASP A 28 -21.46 9.51 -3.07
CA ASP A 28 -20.82 10.22 -4.20
C ASP A 28 -19.79 9.36 -4.95
N ALA A 29 -19.34 8.25 -4.35
CA ALA A 29 -18.42 7.28 -4.93
C ALA A 29 -18.87 5.85 -4.60
N LYS A 30 -18.28 4.83 -5.25
CA LYS A 30 -18.50 3.42 -4.87
C LYS A 30 -18.17 3.22 -3.40
N PHE A 31 -18.93 2.36 -2.73
CA PHE A 31 -18.68 2.00 -1.33
C PHE A 31 -17.25 1.45 -1.12
N SER A 32 -16.74 0.63 -2.05
CA SER A 32 -15.38 0.11 -2.00
C SER A 32 -14.34 1.23 -2.00
N THR A 33 -14.48 2.22 -2.88
CA THR A 33 -13.61 3.40 -2.96
C THR A 33 -13.58 4.17 -1.64
N TRP A 34 -14.74 4.41 -1.03
CA TRP A 34 -14.83 5.05 0.28
C TRP A 34 -14.16 4.21 1.38
N LEU A 35 -14.43 2.90 1.41
CA LEU A 35 -13.88 2.00 2.41
C LEU A 35 -12.36 1.90 2.31
N TYR A 36 -11.80 1.84 1.08
CA TYR A 36 -10.35 1.87 0.85
C TYR A 36 -9.72 3.15 1.37
N ARG A 37 -10.36 4.31 1.16
CA ARG A 37 -9.87 5.59 1.71
C ARG A 37 -9.83 5.57 3.23
N VAL A 38 -10.88 5.06 3.88
CA VAL A 38 -10.90 4.93 5.35
C VAL A 38 -9.81 3.97 5.82
N ALA A 39 -9.73 2.77 5.24
CA ALA A 39 -8.76 1.75 5.61
C ALA A 39 -7.31 2.24 5.45
N LEU A 40 -7.00 2.89 4.33
CA LEU A 40 -5.66 3.39 4.04
C LEU A 40 -5.25 4.51 5.00
N ASN A 41 -6.13 5.47 5.27
CA ASN A 41 -5.86 6.56 6.21
C ASN A 41 -5.69 6.04 7.64
N THR A 42 -6.50 5.05 8.02
CA THR A 42 -6.40 4.38 9.32
C THR A 42 -5.08 3.62 9.44
N ALA A 43 -4.69 2.82 8.45
CA ALA A 43 -3.42 2.09 8.44
C ALA A 43 -2.22 3.03 8.51
N ILE A 44 -2.19 4.10 7.72
CA ILE A 44 -1.14 5.13 7.79
C ILE A 44 -1.05 5.72 9.21
N THR A 45 -2.19 5.98 9.84
CA THR A 45 -2.26 6.54 11.20
C THR A 45 -1.81 5.54 12.26
N PHE A 46 -2.26 4.29 12.17
CA PHE A 46 -1.91 3.19 13.07
C PHE A 46 -0.38 2.99 13.11
N PHE A 47 0.25 2.83 11.93
CA PHE A 47 1.70 2.70 11.83
C PHE A 47 2.48 3.99 12.17
N ARG A 48 1.83 5.18 12.23
CA ARG A 48 2.44 6.41 12.77
C ARG A 48 2.36 6.50 14.28
N LYS A 49 1.30 6.00 14.91
CA LYS A 49 1.11 6.00 16.37
C LYS A 49 2.08 5.05 17.06
N ASP A 50 2.30 3.88 16.47
CA ASP A 50 3.24 2.89 16.98
C ASP A 50 4.68 3.46 17.03
N LYS A 51 5.04 4.28 16.02
CA LYS A 51 6.27 5.07 16.02
C LYS A 51 6.30 6.27 16.98
N LYS A 52 5.18 6.71 17.55
CA LYS A 52 5.14 7.90 18.43
C LYS A 52 5.52 7.58 19.88
N ASN A 53 5.44 6.31 20.28
CA ASN A 53 5.99 5.80 21.55
C ASN A 53 7.49 5.46 21.45
N ALA A 54 8.08 5.51 20.25
CA ALA A 54 9.51 5.36 19.99
C ALA A 54 10.04 6.64 19.33
N PHE A 55 10.52 7.59 20.14
CA PHE A 55 10.93 8.91 19.69
C PHE A 55 11.94 8.87 18.52
N ILE A 56 11.58 9.59 17.45
CA ILE A 56 12.36 9.92 16.23
C ILE A 56 12.93 8.70 15.48
N ALA A 57 12.17 8.22 14.50
CA ALA A 57 12.74 7.55 13.34
C ALA A 57 11.93 7.87 12.08
N THR A 58 12.66 8.28 11.05
CA THR A 58 12.25 8.50 9.65
C THR A 58 11.37 7.36 9.12
N VAL A 59 10.65 7.62 8.03
CA VAL A 59 9.67 6.74 7.38
C VAL A 59 10.32 5.45 6.84
N SER A 60 10.72 4.53 7.71
CA SER A 60 11.41 3.28 7.34
C SER A 60 10.76 1.98 7.79
N ASP A 61 9.62 2.00 8.49
CA ASP A 61 9.00 0.73 8.90
C ASP A 61 7.52 0.75 8.50
N ILE A 62 7.25 0.13 7.35
CA ILE A 62 6.04 -0.67 7.19
C ILE A 62 6.49 -2.12 7.25
N PRO A 63 5.79 -2.95 8.04
CA PRO A 63 5.97 -4.39 8.00
C PRO A 63 5.99 -4.96 6.54
N GLU A 64 7.16 -5.41 6.06
CA GLU A 64 7.37 -6.17 4.82
C GLU A 64 6.49 -7.44 4.74
N LEU A 65 5.71 -7.57 3.67
CA LEU A 65 4.83 -8.72 3.46
C LEU A 65 5.70 -9.97 3.19
N ALA A 66 5.89 -10.82 4.19
CA ALA A 66 6.60 -12.09 4.02
C ALA A 66 5.74 -13.07 3.21
N ILE A 67 5.93 -13.07 1.89
CA ILE A 67 5.33 -14.03 0.97
C ILE A 67 6.25 -15.27 0.93
N HIS A 68 5.81 -16.38 1.53
CA HIS A 68 6.43 -17.70 1.32
C HIS A 68 5.80 -18.33 0.07
N LEU A 69 6.52 -18.30 -1.05
CA LEU A 69 6.21 -19.04 -2.27
C LEU A 69 7.40 -19.96 -2.55
N GLU A 70 7.13 -21.18 -3.01
CA GLU A 70 8.11 -22.26 -3.23
C GLU A 70 8.99 -21.95 -4.47
N ARG A 71 9.65 -22.93 -5.12
CA ARG A 71 10.65 -22.65 -6.18
C ARG A 71 10.26 -23.16 -7.57
N ASP A 72 10.05 -22.21 -8.47
CA ASP A 72 9.92 -22.36 -9.92
C ASP A 72 10.42 -21.07 -10.62
N SER A 73 10.90 -21.14 -11.87
CA SER A 73 11.56 -19.97 -12.53
C SER A 73 10.64 -18.74 -12.76
N ILE A 74 9.32 -18.95 -12.73
CA ILE A 74 8.30 -17.90 -12.72
C ILE A 74 8.23 -17.23 -11.33
N GLU A 75 8.51 -17.97 -10.26
CA GLU A 75 8.59 -17.45 -8.90
C GLU A 75 9.79 -16.52 -8.72
N ASP A 76 10.92 -16.70 -9.42
CA ASP A 76 12.08 -15.79 -9.29
C ASP A 76 11.77 -14.39 -9.83
N LYS A 77 11.09 -14.29 -10.99
CA LYS A 77 10.64 -13.00 -11.54
C LYS A 77 9.56 -12.37 -10.67
N THR A 78 8.62 -13.19 -10.19
CA THR A 78 7.53 -12.76 -9.32
C THR A 78 8.07 -12.26 -7.97
N LYS A 79 9.06 -12.95 -7.41
CA LYS A 79 9.76 -12.59 -6.18
C LYS A 79 10.57 -11.32 -6.35
N ALA A 80 11.33 -11.18 -7.43
CA ALA A 80 12.07 -9.96 -7.74
C ALA A 80 11.12 -8.75 -7.92
N MET A 81 9.93 -8.96 -8.50
CA MET A 81 8.88 -7.95 -8.59
C MET A 81 8.33 -7.58 -7.20
N TYR A 82 8.01 -8.56 -6.35
CA TYR A 82 7.54 -8.29 -4.99
C TYR A 82 8.59 -7.55 -4.14
N GLN A 83 9.87 -7.91 -4.27
CA GLN A 83 10.97 -7.20 -3.63
C GLN A 83 11.09 -5.76 -4.13
N ALA A 84 11.01 -5.55 -5.45
CA ALA A 84 11.02 -4.21 -6.04
C ALA A 84 9.82 -3.35 -5.57
N ILE A 85 8.63 -3.95 -5.44
CA ILE A 85 7.45 -3.29 -4.87
C ILE A 85 7.68 -2.97 -3.39
N ALA A 86 8.33 -3.86 -2.64
CA ALA A 86 8.62 -3.66 -1.23
C ALA A 86 9.46 -2.39 -0.97
N GLU A 87 10.41 -2.10 -1.87
CA GLU A 87 11.28 -0.91 -1.85
C GLU A 87 10.57 0.41 -2.21
N LEU A 88 9.34 0.36 -2.75
CA LEU A 88 8.59 1.58 -3.08
C LEU A 88 8.20 2.36 -1.82
N SER A 89 8.09 3.69 -1.97
CA SER A 89 7.50 4.54 -0.95
C SER A 89 6.06 4.11 -0.63
N LYS A 90 5.56 4.37 0.59
CA LYS A 90 4.21 3.96 1.04
C LYS A 90 3.11 4.37 0.05
N ILE A 91 3.20 5.61 -0.45
CA ILE A 91 2.24 6.16 -1.42
C ILE A 91 2.38 5.47 -2.77
N ASP A 92 3.59 5.28 -3.26
CA ASP A 92 3.83 4.64 -4.56
C ASP A 92 3.38 3.16 -4.54
N LYS A 93 3.60 2.45 -3.42
CA LYS A 93 3.10 1.09 -3.18
C LYS A 93 1.56 1.05 -3.18
N ALA A 94 0.90 1.98 -2.49
CA ALA A 94 -0.57 2.07 -2.50
C ALA A 94 -1.13 2.33 -3.91
N ILE A 95 -0.49 3.21 -4.68
CA ILE A 95 -0.86 3.48 -6.08
C ILE A 95 -0.73 2.22 -6.95
N VAL A 96 0.35 1.45 -6.79
CA VAL A 96 0.54 0.18 -7.51
C VAL A 96 -0.52 -0.83 -7.13
N MET A 97 -0.78 -1.03 -5.83
CA MET A 97 -1.78 -1.99 -5.37
C MET A 97 -3.17 -1.68 -5.92
N LEU A 98 -3.63 -0.42 -5.81
CA LEU A 98 -4.92 -0.02 -6.35
C LEU A 98 -4.99 -0.17 -7.89
N TYR A 99 -3.89 0.10 -8.59
CA TYR A 99 -3.84 -0.10 -10.04
C TYR A 99 -3.91 -1.59 -10.43
N LEU A 100 -3.29 -2.48 -9.64
CA LEU A 100 -3.37 -3.93 -9.84
C LEU A 100 -4.76 -4.49 -9.51
N GLU A 101 -5.53 -3.79 -8.69
CA GLU A 101 -6.95 -4.06 -8.42
C GLU A 101 -7.91 -3.39 -9.44
N ASP A 102 -7.39 -2.99 -10.61
CA ASP A 102 -8.14 -2.38 -11.73
C ASP A 102 -8.82 -1.02 -11.42
N TYR A 103 -8.40 -0.31 -10.37
CA TYR A 103 -8.87 1.06 -10.16
C TYR A 103 -8.28 2.02 -11.20
N SER A 104 -9.15 2.86 -11.77
CA SER A 104 -8.74 3.91 -12.70
C SER A 104 -7.92 5.00 -11.99
N TYR A 105 -7.11 5.77 -12.73
CA TYR A 105 -6.36 6.88 -12.14
C TYR A 105 -7.26 7.93 -11.47
N ALA A 106 -8.50 8.08 -11.94
CA ALA A 106 -9.50 8.92 -11.28
C ALA A 106 -9.90 8.36 -9.91
N GLU A 107 -10.27 7.08 -9.83
CA GLU A 107 -10.63 6.45 -8.54
C GLU A 107 -9.44 6.41 -7.58
N ILE A 108 -8.23 6.14 -8.05
CA ILE A 108 -7.01 6.18 -7.22
C ILE A 108 -6.77 7.61 -6.70
N SER A 109 -6.99 8.63 -7.53
CA SER A 109 -6.85 10.04 -7.13
C SER A 109 -7.79 10.39 -5.98
N GLU A 110 -9.01 9.85 -6.02
CA GLU A 110 -9.98 9.98 -4.95
C GLU A 110 -9.53 9.24 -3.68
N ILE A 111 -9.03 8.01 -3.78
CA ILE A 111 -8.61 7.23 -2.60
C ILE A 111 -7.40 7.86 -1.93
N ILE A 112 -6.39 8.24 -2.71
CA ILE A 112 -5.09 8.74 -2.22
C ILE A 112 -5.14 10.23 -1.85
N GLY A 113 -6.05 11.01 -2.43
CA GLY A 113 -6.20 12.45 -2.14
C GLY A 113 -5.19 13.35 -2.88
N ILE A 114 -4.72 12.94 -4.05
CA ILE A 114 -3.88 13.76 -4.95
C ILE A 114 -4.48 13.74 -6.36
N THR A 115 -4.10 14.67 -7.24
CA THR A 115 -4.74 14.77 -8.57
C THR A 115 -4.47 13.56 -9.47
N ALA A 116 -5.41 13.21 -10.35
CA ALA A 116 -5.25 12.11 -11.30
C ALA A 116 -4.02 12.27 -12.22
N ASN A 117 -3.67 13.52 -12.58
CA ASN A 117 -2.44 13.81 -13.32
C ASN A 117 -1.18 13.47 -12.49
N ASN A 118 -1.19 13.77 -11.19
CA ASN A 118 -0.09 13.39 -10.29
C ASN A 118 0.02 11.86 -10.17
N ILE A 119 -1.11 11.14 -10.09
CA ILE A 119 -1.15 9.67 -10.15
C ILE A 119 -0.52 9.15 -11.44
N ALA A 120 -0.87 9.69 -12.61
CA ALA A 120 -0.31 9.28 -13.89
C ALA A 120 1.21 9.50 -13.96
N VAL A 121 1.69 10.69 -13.54
CA VAL A 121 3.13 11.01 -13.48
C VAL A 121 3.86 10.08 -12.52
N LYS A 122 3.29 9.82 -11.34
CA LYS A 122 3.85 8.88 -10.37
C LYS A 122 3.89 7.46 -10.93
N MET A 123 2.81 6.99 -11.56
CA MET A 123 2.75 5.65 -12.15
C MET A 123 3.84 5.43 -13.20
N ASN A 124 4.09 6.42 -14.05
CA ASN A 124 5.19 6.36 -15.02
C ASN A 124 6.55 6.22 -14.32
N ARG A 125 6.80 7.02 -13.27
CA ARG A 125 8.05 6.92 -12.49
C ARG A 125 8.16 5.58 -11.75
N ILE A 126 7.05 5.05 -11.24
CA ILE A 126 7.01 3.76 -10.55
C ILE A 126 7.33 2.63 -11.51
N LYS A 127 6.75 2.62 -12.72
CA LYS A 127 7.05 1.62 -13.76
C LYS A 127 8.54 1.59 -14.12
N VAL A 128 9.18 2.77 -14.19
CA VAL A 128 10.63 2.87 -14.40
C VAL A 128 11.41 2.29 -13.22
N LYS A 129 11.09 2.69 -11.99
CA LYS A 129 11.74 2.17 -10.78
C LYS A 129 11.60 0.66 -10.64
N LEU A 130 10.40 0.12 -10.87
CA LEU A 130 10.15 -1.32 -10.82
C LEU A 130 10.98 -2.06 -11.87
N ARG A 131 11.05 -1.56 -13.11
CA ARG A 131 11.91 -2.16 -14.14
C ARG A 131 13.38 -2.22 -13.69
N GLU A 132 13.92 -1.11 -13.20
CA GLU A 132 15.32 -1.03 -12.74
C GLU A 132 15.59 -1.93 -11.53
N ALA A 133 14.72 -1.90 -10.52
CA ALA A 133 14.85 -2.68 -9.30
C ALA A 133 14.66 -4.18 -9.55
N THR A 134 13.70 -4.59 -10.37
CA THR A 134 13.48 -6.01 -10.71
C THR A 134 14.66 -6.58 -11.49
N LEU A 135 15.27 -5.83 -12.41
CA LEU A 135 16.49 -6.27 -13.11
C LEU A 135 17.66 -6.50 -12.13
N LYS A 136 17.90 -5.53 -11.24
CA LYS A 136 18.92 -5.64 -10.19
C LYS A 136 18.68 -6.81 -9.24
N ASN A 137 17.42 -7.08 -8.89
CA ASN A 137 17.06 -8.17 -7.98
C ASN A 137 17.11 -9.54 -8.66
N PHE A 138 16.88 -9.61 -9.97
CA PHE A 138 17.04 -10.83 -10.76
C PHE A 138 18.52 -11.22 -10.92
N GLU A 139 19.45 -10.26 -11.02
CA GLU A 139 20.91 -10.52 -11.07
C GLU A 139 21.51 -10.94 -9.72
N ARG A 140 20.76 -10.84 -8.63
CA ARG A 140 21.18 -11.19 -7.26
C ARG A 140 20.70 -12.57 -6.79
N ILE A 141 19.80 -13.20 -7.54
CA ILE A 141 19.28 -14.56 -7.30
C ILE A 141 20.15 -15.53 -8.10
#